data_AF-A0A7I8MR01-F1
#
_entry.id   AF-A0A7I8MR01-F1
#
_cell.length_a   1.000
_cell.length_b   1.000
_cell.length_c   1.000
_cell.angle_alpha   90.00
_cell.angle_beta   90.00
_cell.angle_gamma   90.00
#
_symmetry.space_group_name_H-M   'P 1'
#
loop_
_entity.id
_entity.type
_entity.pdbx_description
1 polymer ?
#
loop_
_entity_poly.entity_id
_entity_poly.type
_entity_poly.pdbx_seq_one_letter_code
_entity_poly.pdbx_strand_id
1 'polypeptide(L)'
;MKPLLRKMGMVVVIVALLFSLRDPGQSQTFLSDTSTVRCSGGIVRVNDDAFRVQEQCGEPFRTFMKDGDQIWVYNFGQGRLVYYFTIFRDNLRRIQSQRCDIDNRDCLYMGR
;
A
#
# COMPACT_ATOMS: atom_id res chain seq x y z
N MET A 1 -43.38 37.02 25.05
CA MET A 1 -42.43 35.93 25.42
C MET A 1 -41.96 35.19 24.16
N LYS A 2 -40.98 35.71 23.40
CA LYS A 2 -40.37 35.03 22.23
C LYS A 2 -38.85 35.30 22.02
N PRO A 3 -37.96 35.34 23.03
CA PRO A 3 -36.52 35.42 22.76
C PRO A 3 -35.76 34.08 22.83
N LEU A 4 -36.34 33.01 23.41
CA LEU A 4 -35.60 31.77 23.69
C LEU A 4 -35.54 30.77 22.52
N LEU A 5 -36.59 30.67 21.69
CA LEU A 5 -36.63 29.68 20.59
C LEU A 5 -35.62 29.95 19.46
N ARG A 6 -35.19 31.20 19.28
CA ARG A 6 -34.28 31.62 18.20
C ARG A 6 -32.82 31.26 18.47
N LYS A 7 -32.42 31.15 19.75
CA LYS A 7 -31.05 30.78 20.16
C LYS A 7 -30.80 29.28 20.09
N MET A 8 -31.80 28.46 20.40
CA MET A 8 -31.67 27.00 20.36
C MET A 8 -31.49 26.45 18.93
N GLY A 9 -32.17 27.03 17.93
CA GLY A 9 -32.00 26.60 16.52
C GLY A 9 -30.58 26.85 15.99
N MET A 10 -29.95 27.96 16.39
CA MET A 10 -28.60 28.31 15.93
C MET A 10 -27.52 27.40 16.53
N VAL A 11 -27.67 27.01 17.81
CA VAL A 11 -26.73 26.08 18.47
C VAL A 11 -26.80 24.69 17.84
N VAL A 12 -28.01 24.20 17.50
CA VAL A 12 -28.18 22.89 16.84
C VAL A 12 -27.52 22.87 15.46
N VAL A 13 -27.64 23.96 14.68
CA VAL A 13 -26.99 24.08 13.37
C VAL A 13 -25.46 24.10 13.50
N ILE A 14 -24.91 24.82 14.49
CA ILE A 14 -23.47 24.87 14.72
C ILE A 14 -22.93 23.50 15.18
N VAL A 15 -23.63 22.80 16.08
CA VAL A 15 -23.23 21.47 16.54
C VAL A 15 -23.31 20.44 15.39
N ALA A 16 -24.32 20.53 14.53
CA ALA A 16 -24.43 19.67 13.34
C ALA A 16 -23.30 19.93 12.34
N LEU A 17 -22.96 21.20 12.08
CA LEU A 17 -21.85 21.59 11.20
C LEU A 17 -20.49 21.12 11.75
N LEU A 18 -20.29 21.13 13.07
CA LEU A 18 -19.07 20.63 13.71
C LEU A 18 -18.95 19.08 13.64
N PHE A 19 -20.07 18.36 13.56
CA PHE A 19 -20.06 16.91 13.39
C PHE A 19 -19.72 16.48 11.95
N SER A 20 -20.13 17.24 10.94
CA SER A 20 -19.86 16.94 9.53
C SER A 20 -18.43 17.23 9.07
N LEU A 21 -17.63 17.96 9.86
CA LEU A 21 -16.21 18.24 9.56
C LEU A 21 -15.24 17.19 10.11
N ARG A 22 -15.74 16.12 10.75
CA ARG A 22 -14.95 14.93 11.01
C ARG A 22 -14.88 14.12 9.73
N ASP A 23 -13.99 14.50 8.84
CA ASP A 23 -13.48 13.60 7.82
C ASP A 23 -12.42 12.73 8.53
N PRO A 24 -12.70 11.47 8.90
CA PRO A 24 -11.65 10.58 9.37
C PRO A 24 -10.76 10.36 8.16
N GLY A 25 -9.69 11.15 8.06
CA GLY A 25 -8.72 11.08 6.97
C GLY A 25 -8.37 9.63 6.71
N GLN A 26 -8.91 9.08 5.63
CA GLN A 26 -8.57 7.74 5.19
C GLN A 26 -7.11 7.81 4.74
N SER A 27 -6.19 7.28 5.54
CA SER A 27 -4.87 6.88 5.04
C SER A 27 -5.10 5.81 3.97
N GLN A 28 -5.31 6.24 2.73
CA GLN A 28 -5.40 5.33 1.61
C GLN A 28 -3.99 4.82 1.32
N THR A 29 -3.69 3.61 1.79
CA THR A 29 -2.50 2.87 1.37
C THR A 29 -2.63 2.59 -0.13
N PHE A 30 -2.02 3.46 -0.93
CA PHE A 30 -2.16 3.41 -2.39
C PHE A 30 -1.19 2.37 -2.96
N LEU A 31 -1.69 1.17 -3.21
CA LEU A 31 -1.00 0.17 -4.03
C LEU A 31 -1.11 0.57 -5.51
N SER A 32 0.03 0.70 -6.17
CA SER A 32 0.13 1.01 -7.59
C SER A 32 0.54 -0.24 -8.37
N ASP A 33 -0.32 -0.70 -9.28
CA ASP A 33 -0.02 -1.79 -10.20
C ASP A 33 1.01 -1.36 -11.26
N THR A 34 1.95 -2.24 -11.58
CA THR A 34 2.90 -2.09 -12.69
C THR A 34 3.05 -3.41 -13.43
N SER A 35 3.42 -3.35 -14.71
CA SER A 35 3.68 -4.53 -15.54
C SER A 35 5.14 -4.97 -15.51
N THR A 36 6.06 -4.09 -15.12
CA THR A 36 7.50 -4.34 -15.12
C THR A 36 8.20 -3.68 -13.94
N VAL A 37 9.33 -4.27 -13.52
CA VAL A 37 10.22 -3.73 -12.50
C VAL A 37 11.66 -3.93 -12.94
N ARG A 38 12.50 -2.91 -12.73
CA ARG A 38 13.94 -3.00 -12.93
C ARG A 38 14.61 -3.44 -11.63
N CYS A 39 15.31 -4.55 -11.72
CA CYS A 39 16.15 -5.13 -10.68
C CYS A 39 17.64 -4.97 -11.04
N SER A 40 18.55 -5.39 -10.16
CA SER A 40 19.99 -5.31 -10.41
C SER A 40 20.45 -6.21 -11.56
N GLY A 41 19.84 -7.39 -11.73
CA GLY A 41 20.18 -8.33 -12.81
C GLY A 41 19.53 -7.97 -14.16
N GLY A 42 18.42 -7.23 -14.15
CA GLY A 42 17.67 -6.95 -15.38
C GLY A 42 16.26 -6.44 -15.13
N ILE A 43 15.38 -6.57 -16.13
CA ILE A 43 13.97 -6.20 -16.02
C ILE A 43 13.13 -7.46 -15.94
N VAL A 44 12.27 -7.53 -14.93
CA VAL A 44 11.23 -8.55 -14.80
C VAL A 44 9.87 -7.99 -15.19
N ARG A 45 8.99 -8.85 -15.68
CA ARG A 45 7.64 -8.50 -16.10
C ARG A 45 6.63 -9.55 -15.65
N VAL A 46 5.36 -9.16 -15.58
CA VAL A 46 4.25 -10.10 -15.36
C VAL A 46 4.33 -11.26 -16.37
N ASN A 47 4.06 -12.47 -15.88
CA ASN A 47 4.22 -13.78 -16.51
C ASN A 47 5.67 -14.27 -16.67
N ASP A 48 6.68 -13.57 -16.16
CA ASP A 48 7.99 -14.19 -15.99
C ASP A 48 7.90 -15.32 -14.96
N ASP A 49 8.68 -16.38 -15.22
CA ASP A 49 8.87 -17.51 -14.32
C ASP A 49 9.51 -17.08 -12.99
N ALA A 50 9.10 -17.69 -11.89
CA ALA A 50 9.52 -17.35 -10.53
C ALA A 50 11.03 -17.52 -10.31
N PHE A 51 11.64 -18.56 -10.90
CA PHE A 51 13.09 -18.76 -10.85
C PHE A 51 13.82 -17.63 -11.60
N ARG A 52 13.32 -17.25 -12.78
CA ARG A 52 13.85 -16.07 -13.49
C ARG A 52 13.73 -14.80 -12.65
N VAL A 53 12.61 -14.61 -11.94
CA VAL A 53 12.44 -13.45 -11.07
C VAL A 53 13.51 -13.41 -9.98
N GLN A 54 13.78 -14.53 -9.30
CA GLN A 54 14.85 -14.61 -8.28
C GLN A 54 16.24 -14.41 -8.89
N GLU A 55 16.52 -14.96 -10.06
CA GLU A 55 17.79 -14.75 -10.76
C GLU A 55 18.06 -13.26 -11.02
N GLN A 56 17.02 -12.50 -11.40
CA GLN A 56 17.15 -11.10 -11.78
C GLN A 56 17.06 -10.13 -10.59
N CYS A 57 16.26 -10.46 -9.58
CA CYS A 57 15.94 -9.58 -8.44
C CYS A 57 16.55 -10.01 -7.10
N GLY A 58 17.17 -11.19 -7.04
CA GLY A 58 17.65 -11.79 -5.80
C GLY A 58 16.53 -12.40 -4.98
N GLU A 59 16.84 -12.77 -3.73
CA GLU A 59 15.84 -13.28 -2.80
C GLU A 59 14.92 -12.16 -2.28
N PRO A 60 13.61 -12.40 -2.14
CA PRO A 60 12.73 -11.47 -1.46
C PRO A 60 13.11 -11.39 0.02
N PHE A 61 13.04 -10.18 0.60
CA PHE A 61 13.36 -10.03 2.03
C PHE A 61 12.27 -10.63 2.92
N ARG A 62 11.05 -10.78 2.39
CA ARG A 62 9.92 -11.38 3.08
C ARG A 62 9.02 -12.11 2.10
N THR A 63 8.50 -13.24 2.56
CA THR A 63 7.54 -14.06 1.82
C THR A 63 6.39 -14.45 2.73
N PHE A 64 5.16 -14.39 2.23
CA PHE A 64 3.96 -14.86 2.94
C PHE A 64 2.86 -15.31 1.98
N MET A 65 1.89 -16.09 2.46
CA MET A 65 0.73 -16.50 1.67
C MET A 65 -0.42 -15.52 1.87
N LYS A 66 -1.13 -15.18 0.80
CA LYS A 66 -2.36 -14.38 0.82
C LYS A 66 -3.33 -14.90 -0.23
N ASP A 67 -4.55 -15.24 0.20
CA ASP A 67 -5.63 -15.69 -0.70
C ASP A 67 -5.24 -16.90 -1.59
N GLY A 68 -4.34 -17.77 -1.09
CA GLY A 68 -3.82 -18.93 -1.83
C GLY A 68 -2.63 -18.63 -2.74
N ASP A 69 -2.28 -17.36 -2.94
CA ASP A 69 -1.10 -16.94 -3.70
C ASP A 69 0.09 -16.68 -2.76
N GLN A 70 1.31 -16.87 -3.28
CA GLN A 70 2.53 -16.54 -2.56
C GLN A 70 2.92 -15.10 -2.88
N ILE A 71 3.14 -14.29 -1.85
CA ILE A 71 3.54 -12.89 -1.98
C ILE A 71 5.01 -12.78 -1.61
N TRP A 72 5.81 -12.29 -2.55
CA TRP A 72 7.21 -11.94 -2.38
C TRP A 72 7.34 -10.43 -2.22
N VAL A 73 7.98 -10.00 -1.15
CA VAL A 73 8.19 -8.58 -0.86
C VAL A 73 9.63 -8.23 -1.16
N TYR A 74 9.80 -7.23 -2.02
CA TYR A 74 11.10 -6.71 -2.43
C TYR A 74 11.23 -5.25 -2.01
N ASN A 75 12.44 -4.92 -1.59
CA ASN A 75 12.87 -3.57 -1.35
C ASN A 75 14.28 -3.44 -1.92
N PHE A 76 14.41 -2.66 -2.99
CA PHE A 76 15.68 -2.52 -3.69
C PHE A 76 16.55 -1.40 -3.10
N GLY A 77 16.17 -0.78 -1.98
CA GLY A 77 16.93 0.26 -1.27
C GLY A 77 17.12 1.59 -2.01
N GLN A 78 16.90 1.62 -3.33
CA GLN A 78 17.11 2.78 -4.19
C GLN A 78 15.89 3.71 -4.29
N GLY A 79 14.79 3.41 -3.61
CA GLY A 79 13.56 4.18 -3.68
C GLY A 79 12.71 4.11 -2.42
N ARG A 80 11.81 5.07 -2.26
CA ARG A 80 10.76 5.05 -1.22
C ARG A 80 9.63 4.09 -1.61
N LEU A 81 9.94 2.94 -2.20
CA LEU A 81 8.95 1.98 -2.71
C LEU A 81 9.27 0.58 -2.21
N VAL A 82 8.23 -0.10 -1.72
CA VAL A 82 8.21 -1.55 -1.50
C VAL A 82 7.42 -2.18 -2.64
N TYR A 83 7.91 -3.29 -3.14
CA TYR A 83 7.27 -4.05 -4.20
C TYR A 83 6.69 -5.36 -3.65
N TYR A 84 5.48 -5.68 -4.09
CA TYR A 84 4.75 -6.91 -3.77
C TYR A 84 4.54 -7.67 -5.07
N PHE A 85 5.20 -8.82 -5.17
CA PHE A 85 5.14 -9.70 -6.32
C PHE A 85 4.24 -10.87 -5.96
N THR A 86 3.13 -11.05 -6.68
CA THR A 86 2.22 -12.19 -6.49
C THR A 86 2.67 -13.34 -7.38
N ILE A 87 3.11 -14.43 -6.77
CA ILE A 87 3.51 -15.67 -7.43
C ILE A 87 2.38 -16.70 -7.34
N PHE A 88 2.08 -17.31 -8.46
CA PHE A 88 1.10 -18.39 -8.57
C PHE A 88 1.57 -19.42 -9.59
N ARG A 89 1.59 -20.70 -9.19
CA ARG A 89 2.05 -21.81 -10.04
C ARG A 89 3.35 -21.44 -10.78
N ASP A 90 4.32 -20.98 -10.01
CA ASP A 90 5.68 -20.64 -10.46
C ASP A 90 5.78 -19.45 -11.43
N ASN A 91 4.73 -18.62 -11.56
CA ASN A 91 4.77 -17.45 -12.42
C ASN A 91 4.42 -16.17 -11.66
N LEU A 92 5.08 -15.07 -12.03
CA LEU A 92 4.78 -13.73 -11.52
C LEU A 92 3.48 -13.21 -12.12
N ARG A 93 2.38 -13.24 -11.37
CA ARG A 93 1.06 -12.80 -11.84
C ARG A 93 0.78 -11.32 -11.69
N ARG A 94 1.36 -10.68 -10.69
CA ARG A 94 1.06 -9.30 -10.37
C ARG A 94 2.27 -8.63 -9.74
N ILE A 95 2.47 -7.37 -10.10
CA ILE A 95 3.44 -6.52 -9.45
C ILE A 95 2.73 -5.28 -8.95
N GLN A 96 2.78 -5.08 -7.64
CA GLN A 96 2.28 -3.88 -6.98
C GLN A 96 3.43 -3.17 -6.30
N SER A 97 3.37 -1.85 -6.25
CA SER A 97 4.29 -1.03 -5.48
C SER A 97 3.51 -0.17 -4.50
N GLN A 98 4.10 0.08 -3.35
CA GLN A 98 3.57 1.01 -2.37
C GLN A 98 4.66 1.97 -1.95
N ARG A 99 4.29 3.23 -1.71
CA ARG A 99 5.19 4.17 -1.07
C ARG A 99 5.57 3.70 0.33
N CYS A 100 6.81 3.97 0.69
CA CYS A 100 7.26 3.88 2.06
C CYS A 100 6.87 5.12 2.82
N ASP A 101 5.96 4.91 3.77
CA ASP A 101 5.49 5.86 4.76
C ASP A 101 5.47 5.18 6.15
N ILE A 102 5.10 5.96 7.16
CA ILE A 102 4.98 5.51 8.56
C ILE A 102 3.95 4.38 8.73
N ASP A 103 2.95 4.30 7.85
CA ASP A 103 1.87 3.31 7.93
C ASP A 103 2.28 1.97 7.29
N ASN A 104 3.32 1.98 6.44
CA ASN A 104 3.86 0.78 5.82
C ASN A 104 4.89 0.07 6.72
N ARG A 105 4.44 -0.98 7.42
CA ARG A 105 5.30 -1.82 8.28
C ARG A 105 6.44 -2.51 7.52
N ASP A 106 6.27 -2.80 6.24
CA ASP A 106 7.33 -3.42 5.43
C ASP A 106 8.48 -2.45 5.13
N CYS A 107 8.30 -1.15 5.42
CA CYS A 107 9.36 -0.15 5.36
C CYS A 107 10.17 -0.02 6.65
N LEU A 108 9.64 -0.48 7.79
CA LEU A 108 10.32 -0.37 9.10
C LEU A 108 11.40 -1.43 9.31
N TYR A 109 11.42 -2.49 8.48
CA TYR A 109 12.45 -3.53 8.52
C TYR A 109 13.79 -3.09 7.88
N MET A 110 13.96 -1.81 7.55
CA MET A 110 15.20 -1.23 6.96
C MET A 110 16.29 -0.84 7.98
N GLY A 111 16.11 -1.16 9.27
CA GLY A 111 16.90 -0.59 10.37
C GLY A 111 17.88 -1.52 11.08
N ARG A 112 18.37 -2.60 10.48
CA ARG A 112 19.43 -3.43 11.09
C ARG A 112 20.41 -4.01 10.08
#